data_AF-A0A3D2IPK7-F1
#
_entry.id   AF-A0A3D2IPK7-F1
#
_cell.length_a   1.000
_cell.length_b   1.000
_cell.length_c   1.000
_cell.angle_alpha   90.00
_cell.angle_beta   90.00
_cell.angle_gamma   90.00
#
_symmetry.space_group_name_H-M   'P 1'
#
loop_
_entity.id
_entity.type
_entity.pdbx_description
1 polymer ?
#
loop_
_entity_poly.entity_id
_entity_poly.type
_entity_poly.pdbx_seq_one_letter_code
_entity_poly.pdbx_strand_id
1 'polypeptide(L)'
;MMLAGFCLLLFFSMGIYTLIRIPPELCFLYAVILNAEVMQVLGYASSIRAGCIGFSILAVAGLVLFLLRSKKRVDFFTPGILLLFLLFAASLVLFRGGFIHNYDDFHQWALEVKYMLEHNAMPRPGGLMPIVPMETGLFNVFFQVLCGYNEGYMHASSFLFTAAALVLPLAGIPWRRWKGALGYLLLTYLGMFSIYKFPYKSLYVDLPAAAWAAVLCVWWMTAAKRDRRQGMFGGILPRLIPVIPILLFITRIKWGIGLLLAALTAGYIVIEIFAERMNESPGVFWRRQWKRIVIVSAVLIVAFGILWAILGSSFVPASMSGIAEALTVSSEKARLTLETLLQNLFQKSLTTHPNMRLYTVHSVILLIVLLLLTAYLGRAVYQKKICRFAAYYPVCVAAYAAALYVSYVSTFSYEESVRNATGYRYLSVIVLYGFFVLTGMMLHSFGTERGLHRS
;
A
#
# COMPACT_ATOMS: atom_id res chain seq x y z
N MET A 1 21.79 10.08 -11.81
CA MET A 1 21.42 8.70 -12.22
C MET A 1 20.11 8.23 -11.59
N MET A 2 19.82 8.48 -10.30
CA MET A 2 18.48 8.21 -9.72
C MET A 2 17.31 8.81 -10.50
N LEU A 3 17.50 10.03 -11.04
CA LEU A 3 16.52 10.69 -11.90
C LEU A 3 16.18 9.86 -13.15
N ALA A 4 17.15 9.11 -13.70
CA ALA A 4 16.90 8.25 -14.86
C ALA A 4 15.92 7.13 -14.52
N GLY A 5 16.06 6.48 -13.36
CA GLY A 5 15.10 5.48 -12.88
C GLY A 5 13.69 6.03 -12.75
N PHE A 6 13.55 7.25 -12.20
CA PHE A 6 12.25 7.93 -12.12
C PHE A 6 11.68 8.27 -13.50
N CYS A 7 12.52 8.75 -14.43
CA CYS A 7 12.12 8.99 -15.81
C CYS A 7 11.64 7.70 -16.51
N LEU A 8 12.31 6.56 -16.29
CA LEU A 8 11.87 5.28 -16.85
C LEU A 8 10.49 4.86 -16.31
N LEU A 9 10.23 5.02 -15.01
CA LEU A 9 8.90 4.79 -14.44
C LEU A 9 7.84 5.73 -15.06
N LEU A 10 8.17 7.01 -15.24
CA LEU A 10 7.29 7.97 -15.92
C LEU A 10 7.01 7.60 -17.37
N PHE A 11 8.04 7.24 -18.14
CA PHE A 11 7.94 6.88 -19.55
C PHE A 11 7.05 5.64 -19.74
N PHE A 12 7.22 4.65 -18.89
CA PHE A 12 6.36 3.47 -18.90
C PHE A 12 4.91 3.83 -18.52
N SER A 13 4.72 4.65 -17.47
CA SER A 13 3.41 5.18 -17.07
C SER A 13 2.71 5.97 -18.19
N MET A 14 3.44 6.76 -18.97
CA MET A 14 2.94 7.46 -20.16
C MET A 14 2.43 6.50 -21.24
N GLY A 15 3.12 5.37 -21.44
CA GLY A 15 2.66 4.29 -22.31
C GLY A 15 1.32 3.70 -21.84
N ILE A 16 1.22 3.36 -20.55
CA ILE A 16 -0.02 2.85 -19.94
C ILE A 16 -1.16 3.87 -20.08
N TYR A 17 -0.89 5.14 -19.82
CA TYR A 17 -1.87 6.22 -19.98
C TYR A 17 -2.44 6.27 -21.41
N THR A 18 -1.56 6.08 -22.40
CA THR A 18 -1.95 6.10 -23.81
C THR A 18 -2.82 4.90 -24.20
N LEU A 19 -2.50 3.71 -23.66
CA LEU A 19 -3.19 2.45 -23.97
C LEU A 19 -4.52 2.31 -23.23
N ILE A 20 -4.52 2.51 -21.91
CA ILE A 20 -5.64 2.15 -21.02
C ILE A 20 -6.50 3.38 -20.67
N ARG A 21 -5.96 4.60 -20.79
CA ARG A 21 -6.66 5.88 -20.50
C ARG A 21 -7.19 6.01 -19.06
N ILE A 22 -6.48 5.42 -18.11
CA ILE A 22 -6.72 5.59 -16.66
C ILE A 22 -5.97 6.83 -16.12
N PRO A 23 -6.26 7.29 -14.88
CA PRO A 23 -5.58 8.45 -14.31
C PRO A 23 -4.05 8.28 -14.26
N PRO A 24 -3.26 9.34 -14.51
CA PRO A 24 -1.79 9.27 -14.51
C PRO A 24 -1.17 8.71 -13.22
N GLU A 25 -1.74 9.05 -12.06
CA GLU A 25 -1.28 8.57 -10.75
C GLU A 25 -1.44 7.05 -10.63
N LEU A 26 -2.54 6.51 -11.17
CA LEU A 26 -2.77 5.08 -11.24
C LEU A 26 -1.84 4.40 -12.27
N CYS A 27 -1.58 5.04 -13.41
CA CYS A 27 -0.57 4.56 -14.36
C CYS A 27 0.82 4.48 -13.73
N PHE A 28 1.19 5.44 -12.87
CA PHE A 28 2.47 5.43 -12.17
C PHE A 28 2.56 4.27 -11.18
N LEU A 29 1.49 4.00 -10.42
CA LEU A 29 1.42 2.81 -9.57
C LEU A 29 1.59 1.52 -10.38
N TYR A 30 0.94 1.42 -11.53
CA TYR A 30 1.15 0.27 -12.42
C TYR A 30 2.58 0.15 -12.93
N ALA A 31 3.25 1.28 -13.18
CA ALA A 31 4.65 1.27 -13.56
C ALA A 31 5.55 0.73 -12.43
N VAL A 32 5.24 1.05 -11.17
CA VAL A 32 5.95 0.48 -10.01
C VAL A 32 5.71 -1.03 -9.88
N ILE A 33 4.46 -1.48 -10.01
CA ILE A 33 4.13 -2.92 -9.98
C ILE A 33 4.88 -3.65 -11.09
N LEU A 34 4.72 -3.19 -12.34
CA LEU A 34 5.31 -3.86 -13.50
C LEU A 34 6.83 -3.76 -13.53
N ASN A 35 7.42 -2.74 -12.91
CA ASN A 35 8.86 -2.71 -12.66
C ASN A 35 9.28 -3.90 -11.80
N ALA A 36 8.65 -4.10 -10.64
CA ALA A 36 8.97 -5.21 -9.76
C ALA A 36 8.74 -6.57 -10.43
N GLU A 37 7.62 -6.75 -11.15
CA GLU A 37 7.32 -8.01 -11.85
C GLU A 37 8.33 -8.31 -12.97
N VAL A 38 8.69 -7.32 -13.79
CA VAL A 38 9.69 -7.50 -14.86
C VAL A 38 11.07 -7.81 -14.26
N MET A 39 11.45 -7.08 -13.21
CA MET A 39 12.70 -7.31 -12.49
C MET A 39 12.74 -8.74 -11.92
N GLN A 40 11.63 -9.22 -11.36
CA GLN A 40 11.55 -10.56 -10.79
C GLN A 40 11.62 -11.65 -11.86
N VAL A 41 10.78 -11.58 -12.90
CA VAL A 41 10.70 -12.61 -13.95
C VAL A 41 12.04 -12.76 -14.68
N LEU A 42 12.62 -11.64 -15.12
CA LEU A 42 13.92 -11.65 -15.80
C LEU A 42 15.08 -11.88 -14.83
N GLY A 43 14.93 -11.49 -13.55
CA GLY A 43 15.88 -11.76 -12.48
C GLY A 43 16.04 -13.25 -12.21
N TYR A 44 14.93 -14.00 -12.18
CA TYR A 44 14.95 -15.46 -12.06
C TYR A 44 15.40 -16.16 -13.34
N ALA A 45 14.94 -15.69 -14.51
CA ALA A 45 15.27 -16.32 -15.79
C ALA A 45 16.72 -16.09 -16.22
N SER A 46 17.31 -14.95 -15.86
CA SER A 46 18.66 -14.57 -16.30
C SER A 46 19.44 -13.83 -15.21
N SER A 47 19.13 -12.56 -14.97
CA SER A 47 19.87 -11.72 -14.03
C SER A 47 19.13 -10.44 -13.66
N ILE A 48 19.51 -9.82 -12.54
CA ILE A 48 18.91 -8.57 -12.06
C ILE A 48 19.11 -7.43 -13.08
N ARG A 49 20.29 -7.36 -13.71
CA ARG A 49 20.58 -6.41 -14.79
C ARG A 49 19.71 -6.63 -16.02
N ALA A 50 19.43 -7.89 -16.39
CA ALA A 50 18.51 -8.18 -17.49
C ALA A 50 17.09 -7.67 -17.20
N GLY A 51 16.63 -7.78 -15.95
CA GLY A 51 15.39 -7.15 -15.47
C GLY A 51 15.37 -5.64 -15.69
N CYS A 52 16.44 -4.96 -15.28
CA CYS A 52 16.56 -3.50 -15.41
C CYS A 52 16.57 -3.06 -16.88
N ILE A 53 17.30 -3.78 -17.74
CA ILE A 53 17.35 -3.54 -19.19
C ILE A 53 15.97 -3.78 -19.82
N GLY A 54 15.33 -4.89 -19.49
CA GLY A 54 14.00 -5.25 -19.99
C GLY A 54 12.96 -4.16 -19.66
N PHE A 55 12.93 -3.71 -18.40
CA PHE A 55 12.05 -2.61 -18.01
C PHE A 55 12.42 -1.29 -18.71
N SER A 56 13.70 -1.00 -18.90
CA SER A 56 14.16 0.20 -19.60
C SER A 56 13.69 0.24 -21.06
N ILE A 57 13.76 -0.91 -21.77
CA ILE A 57 13.25 -1.05 -23.14
C ILE A 57 11.74 -0.78 -23.17
N LEU A 58 10.98 -1.40 -22.26
CA LEU A 58 9.54 -1.19 -22.16
C LEU A 58 9.18 0.27 -21.86
N ALA A 59 9.94 0.93 -20.98
CA ALA A 59 9.75 2.35 -20.66
C ALA A 59 9.97 3.24 -21.89
N VAL A 60 11.06 3.04 -22.64
CA VAL A 60 11.32 3.79 -23.88
C VAL A 60 10.21 3.55 -24.91
N ALA A 61 9.75 2.32 -25.08
CA ALA A 61 8.61 2.00 -25.95
C ALA A 61 7.32 2.73 -25.48
N GLY A 62 7.09 2.82 -24.16
CA GLY A 62 5.99 3.56 -23.57
C GLY A 62 6.04 5.07 -23.88
N LEU A 63 7.23 5.68 -23.80
CA LEU A 63 7.43 7.08 -24.19
C LEU A 63 7.15 7.28 -25.68
N VAL A 64 7.73 6.46 -26.54
CA VAL A 64 7.51 6.53 -28.00
C VAL A 64 6.01 6.41 -28.32
N LEU A 65 5.33 5.45 -27.71
CA LEU A 65 3.89 5.28 -27.87
C LEU A 65 3.10 6.53 -27.45
N PHE A 66 3.44 7.13 -26.30
CA PHE A 66 2.82 8.36 -25.84
C PHE A 66 3.07 9.53 -26.80
N LEU A 67 4.31 9.69 -27.29
CA LEU A 67 4.66 10.73 -28.25
C LEU A 67 4.04 10.54 -29.63
N LEU A 68 3.66 9.33 -30.03
CA LEU A 68 3.06 9.08 -31.34
C LEU A 68 1.53 9.05 -31.29
N ARG A 69 0.93 8.53 -30.21
CA ARG A 69 -0.52 8.22 -30.16
C ARG A 69 -1.31 9.07 -29.16
N SER A 70 -0.67 9.70 -28.18
CA SER A 70 -1.41 10.47 -27.18
C SER A 70 -1.85 11.83 -27.75
N LYS A 71 -3.18 12.01 -27.83
CA LYS A 71 -3.81 13.26 -28.28
C LYS A 71 -3.87 14.33 -27.18
N LYS A 72 -3.76 13.95 -25.90
CA LYS A 72 -3.90 14.84 -24.74
C LYS A 72 -2.71 14.70 -23.80
N ARG A 73 -1.51 15.03 -24.28
CA ARG A 73 -0.26 14.84 -23.53
C ARG A 73 -0.21 15.68 -22.25
N VAL A 74 -0.74 16.90 -22.30
CA VAL A 74 -0.76 17.83 -21.16
C VAL A 74 -1.57 17.27 -19.99
N ASP A 75 -2.63 16.50 -20.27
CA ASP A 75 -3.49 15.89 -19.25
C ASP A 75 -2.77 14.82 -18.41
N PHE A 76 -1.61 14.33 -18.86
CA PHE A 76 -0.78 13.41 -18.07
C PHE A 76 -0.10 14.12 -16.89
N PHE A 77 0.30 15.38 -17.07
CA PHE A 77 1.01 16.16 -16.05
C PHE A 77 0.01 16.79 -15.08
N THR A 78 -0.54 15.97 -14.20
CA THR A 78 -1.44 16.38 -13.12
C THR A 78 -0.67 16.96 -11.93
N PRO A 79 -1.35 17.66 -11.00
CA PRO A 79 -0.75 18.04 -9.72
C PRO A 79 -0.14 16.85 -8.97
N GLY A 80 -0.78 15.67 -9.03
CA GLY A 80 -0.27 14.46 -8.38
C GLY A 80 1.08 14.01 -8.92
N ILE A 81 1.23 13.97 -10.25
CA ILE A 81 2.50 13.60 -10.89
C ILE A 81 3.59 14.64 -10.61
N LEU A 82 3.28 15.95 -10.62
CA LEU A 82 4.26 16.97 -10.27
C LEU A 82 4.68 16.86 -8.80
N LEU A 83 3.74 16.72 -7.88
CA LEU A 83 4.03 16.61 -6.45
C LEU A 83 4.84 15.34 -6.15
N LEU A 84 4.58 14.24 -6.85
CA LEU A 84 5.40 13.03 -6.77
C LEU A 84 6.85 13.29 -7.20
N PHE A 85 7.05 14.00 -8.31
CA PHE A 85 8.39 14.40 -8.76
C PHE A 85 9.09 15.30 -7.73
N LEU A 86 8.39 16.28 -7.17
CA LEU A 86 8.95 17.17 -6.15
C LEU A 86 9.31 16.43 -4.86
N LEU A 87 8.47 15.49 -4.42
CA LEU A 87 8.73 14.60 -3.28
C LEU A 87 9.98 13.76 -3.52
N PHE A 88 10.13 13.20 -4.73
CA PHE A 88 11.33 12.44 -5.11
C PHE A 88 12.59 13.32 -5.17
N ALA A 89 12.50 14.49 -5.78
CA ALA A 89 13.63 15.42 -5.84
C ALA A 89 14.06 15.87 -4.42
N ALA A 90 13.10 16.14 -3.54
CA ALA A 90 13.36 16.45 -2.14
C ALA A 90 14.01 15.29 -1.40
N SER A 91 13.55 14.04 -1.61
CA SER A 91 14.14 12.87 -0.95
C SER A 91 15.60 12.63 -1.35
N LEU A 92 15.97 12.91 -2.61
CA LEU A 92 17.36 12.83 -3.06
C LEU A 92 18.28 13.83 -2.34
N VAL A 93 17.78 15.00 -1.98
CA VAL A 93 18.53 16.01 -1.22
C VAL A 93 18.59 15.62 0.25
N LEU A 94 17.44 15.28 0.85
CA LEU A 94 17.31 15.00 2.28
C LEU A 94 18.06 13.74 2.72
N PHE A 95 18.16 12.73 1.85
CA PHE A 95 18.84 11.47 2.18
C PHE A 95 20.25 11.38 1.60
N ARG A 96 20.78 12.48 1.06
CA ARG A 96 22.15 12.53 0.54
C ARG A 96 23.15 12.23 1.66
N GLY A 97 24.04 11.25 1.41
CA GLY A 97 25.04 10.82 2.39
C GLY A 97 24.45 10.09 3.61
N GLY A 98 23.16 9.72 3.57
CA GLY A 98 22.56 8.90 4.60
C GLY A 98 23.10 7.48 4.57
N PHE A 99 23.33 6.91 5.75
CA PHE A 99 23.62 5.48 5.93
C PHE A 99 22.45 4.76 6.62
N ILE A 100 22.44 3.43 6.49
CA ILE A 100 21.49 2.52 7.13
C ILE A 100 21.82 2.45 8.63
N HIS A 101 20.81 2.58 9.48
CA HIS A 101 20.98 2.56 10.94
C HIS A 101 20.09 1.57 11.67
N ASN A 102 18.95 1.21 11.07
CA ASN A 102 18.00 0.36 11.76
C ASN A 102 18.42 -1.10 11.64
N TYR A 103 18.29 -1.85 12.73
CA TYR A 103 18.72 -3.25 12.80
C TYR A 103 18.12 -4.11 11.68
N ASP A 104 16.79 -4.03 11.47
CA ASP A 104 16.13 -4.81 10.41
C ASP A 104 16.44 -4.26 9.00
N ASP A 105 16.70 -2.95 8.86
CA ASP A 105 17.12 -2.37 7.58
C ASP A 105 18.48 -2.96 7.17
N PHE A 106 19.40 -3.11 8.13
CA PHE A 106 20.73 -3.66 7.87
C PHE A 106 20.71 -5.16 7.61
N HIS A 107 20.00 -5.95 8.42
CA HIS A 107 20.07 -7.43 8.37
C HIS A 107 19.10 -8.08 7.38
N GLN A 108 18.09 -7.34 6.89
CA GLN A 108 17.07 -7.91 6.00
C GLN A 108 16.97 -7.09 4.71
N TRP A 109 16.46 -5.87 4.80
CA TRP A 109 15.99 -5.13 3.61
C TRP A 109 17.13 -4.62 2.74
N ALA A 110 18.16 -4.01 3.35
CA ALA A 110 19.31 -3.53 2.58
C ALA A 110 20.24 -4.67 2.14
N LEU A 111 20.35 -5.69 2.99
CA LEU A 111 21.15 -6.86 2.71
C LEU A 111 20.65 -7.59 1.46
N GLU A 112 19.33 -7.72 1.30
CA GLU A 112 18.70 -8.28 0.10
C GLU A 112 19.05 -7.47 -1.17
N VAL A 113 18.94 -6.15 -1.12
CA VAL A 113 19.27 -5.26 -2.25
C VAL A 113 20.75 -5.36 -2.60
N LYS A 114 21.62 -5.37 -1.59
CA LYS A 114 23.07 -5.51 -1.77
C LYS A 114 23.40 -6.86 -2.42
N TYR A 115 22.79 -7.95 -1.95
CA TYR A 115 22.96 -9.26 -2.55
C TYR A 115 22.59 -9.28 -4.03
N MET A 116 21.40 -8.78 -4.37
CA MET A 116 20.90 -8.73 -5.74
C MET A 116 21.81 -7.90 -6.66
N LEU A 117 22.37 -6.80 -6.14
CA LEU A 117 23.27 -5.94 -6.90
C LEU A 117 24.64 -6.58 -7.13
N GLU A 118 25.26 -7.14 -6.08
CA GLU A 118 26.60 -7.72 -6.13
C GLU A 118 26.65 -9.02 -6.91
N HIS A 119 25.67 -9.90 -6.70
CA HIS A 119 25.62 -11.23 -7.33
C HIS A 119 24.86 -11.20 -8.66
N ASN A 120 24.21 -10.08 -9.00
CA ASN A 120 23.40 -9.91 -10.20
C ASN A 120 22.31 -11.02 -10.35
N ALA A 121 21.80 -11.54 -9.23
CA ALA A 121 20.90 -12.69 -9.21
C ALA A 121 19.85 -12.53 -8.10
N MET A 122 18.69 -13.19 -8.28
CA MET A 122 17.68 -13.29 -7.24
C MET A 122 18.19 -14.12 -6.05
N PRO A 123 17.82 -13.76 -4.80
CA PRO A 123 18.04 -14.61 -3.64
C PRO A 123 17.40 -15.99 -3.85
N ARG A 124 18.14 -17.07 -3.56
CA ARG A 124 17.65 -18.45 -3.72
C ARG A 124 17.32 -19.10 -2.37
N PRO A 125 16.28 -19.95 -2.31
CA PRO A 125 16.02 -20.79 -1.13
C PRO A 125 17.24 -21.63 -0.75
N GLY A 126 17.56 -21.68 0.54
CA GLY A 126 18.73 -22.38 1.07
C GLY A 126 20.06 -21.61 0.99
N GLY A 127 20.04 -20.36 0.50
CA GLY A 127 21.20 -19.46 0.55
C GLY A 127 21.45 -18.87 1.94
N LEU A 128 22.55 -18.12 2.07
CA LEU A 128 22.98 -17.45 3.32
C LEU A 128 22.03 -16.33 3.79
N MET A 129 21.01 -15.98 3.00
CA MET A 129 20.10 -14.89 3.31
C MET A 129 18.67 -15.37 3.54
N PRO A 130 17.97 -14.80 4.55
CA PRO A 130 16.54 -15.06 4.72
C PRO A 130 15.80 -14.54 3.49
N ILE A 131 14.92 -15.36 2.92
CA ILE A 131 14.00 -14.88 1.87
C ILE A 131 13.02 -13.93 2.54
N VAL A 132 12.98 -12.69 2.06
CA VAL A 132 12.00 -11.68 2.47
C VAL A 132 11.10 -11.33 1.27
N PRO A 133 9.92 -10.72 1.50
CA PRO A 133 9.08 -10.27 0.40
C PRO A 133 9.83 -9.31 -0.52
N MET A 134 9.95 -9.68 -1.79
CA MET A 134 10.96 -9.12 -2.69
C MET A 134 10.55 -7.79 -3.32
N GLU A 135 9.29 -7.34 -3.26
CA GLU A 135 8.85 -6.23 -4.12
C GLU A 135 9.52 -4.90 -3.81
N THR A 136 9.72 -4.62 -2.52
CA THR A 136 10.43 -3.40 -2.12
C THR A 136 11.93 -3.51 -2.40
N GLY A 137 12.53 -4.69 -2.20
CA GLY A 137 13.92 -4.98 -2.57
C GLY A 137 14.16 -4.83 -4.07
N LEU A 138 13.27 -5.38 -4.91
CA LEU A 138 13.30 -5.29 -6.37
C LEU A 138 13.17 -3.85 -6.86
N PHE A 139 12.26 -3.09 -6.26
CA PHE A 139 12.12 -1.67 -6.57
C PHE A 139 13.38 -0.89 -6.19
N ASN A 140 13.96 -1.16 -5.01
CA ASN A 140 15.20 -0.51 -4.59
C ASN A 140 16.38 -0.90 -5.49
N VAL A 141 16.57 -2.18 -5.80
CA VAL A 141 17.71 -2.64 -6.61
C VAL A 141 17.62 -2.13 -8.05
N PHE A 142 16.43 -1.93 -8.61
CA PHE A 142 16.26 -1.27 -9.91
C PHE A 142 16.97 0.09 -9.95
N PHE A 143 16.80 0.90 -8.91
CA PHE A 143 17.53 2.17 -8.81
C PHE A 143 19.03 1.96 -8.62
N GLN A 144 19.43 1.02 -7.76
CA GLN A 144 20.84 0.76 -7.47
C GLN A 144 21.62 0.25 -8.69
N VAL A 145 21.00 -0.54 -9.58
CA VAL A 145 21.61 -0.96 -10.85
C VAL A 145 21.95 0.26 -11.73
N LEU A 146 21.10 1.29 -11.72
CA LEU A 146 21.28 2.49 -12.54
C LEU A 146 22.27 3.50 -11.95
N CYS A 147 22.42 3.58 -10.62
CA CYS A 147 23.24 4.60 -9.98
C CYS A 147 24.44 4.08 -9.17
N GLY A 148 24.61 2.76 -9.10
CA GLY A 148 25.56 2.13 -8.20
C GLY A 148 25.02 2.01 -6.77
N TYR A 149 25.72 1.24 -5.93
CA TYR A 149 25.35 1.07 -4.53
C TYR A 149 25.45 2.39 -3.76
N ASN A 150 24.35 2.84 -3.19
CA ASN A 150 24.27 4.04 -2.36
C ASN A 150 23.08 3.94 -1.39
N GLU A 151 23.39 3.85 -0.09
CA GLU A 151 22.39 3.71 0.98
C GLU A 151 21.41 4.88 1.07
N GLY A 152 21.90 6.11 0.86
CA GLY A 152 21.06 7.31 0.80
C GLY A 152 20.02 7.22 -0.33
N TYR A 153 20.43 6.69 -1.48
CA TYR A 153 19.52 6.44 -2.60
C TYR A 153 18.53 5.31 -2.34
N MET A 154 18.88 4.29 -1.54
CA MET A 154 17.93 3.26 -1.12
C MET A 154 16.81 3.84 -0.26
N HIS A 155 17.12 4.79 0.63
CA HIS A 155 16.09 5.54 1.35
C HIS A 155 15.23 6.39 0.41
N ALA A 156 15.83 7.03 -0.59
CA ALA A 156 15.10 7.84 -1.56
C ALA A 156 14.13 7.01 -2.44
N SER A 157 14.56 5.81 -2.89
CA SER A 157 13.68 4.88 -3.62
C SER A 157 12.60 4.28 -2.73
N SER A 158 12.92 3.91 -1.49
CA SER A 158 11.89 3.42 -0.54
C SER A 158 10.85 4.49 -0.23
N PHE A 159 11.27 5.74 -0.05
CA PHE A 159 10.35 6.87 0.11
C PHE A 159 9.48 7.08 -1.13
N LEU A 160 10.05 6.99 -2.34
CA LEU A 160 9.30 7.07 -3.60
C LEU A 160 8.26 5.95 -3.71
N PHE A 161 8.58 4.73 -3.27
CA PHE A 161 7.67 3.59 -3.31
C PHE A 161 6.41 3.84 -2.45
N THR A 162 6.57 4.43 -1.27
CA THR A 162 5.42 4.87 -0.44
C THR A 162 4.72 6.07 -1.07
N ALA A 163 5.47 7.06 -1.57
CA ALA A 163 4.92 8.27 -2.19
C ALA A 163 4.04 7.95 -3.41
N ALA A 164 4.42 6.95 -4.21
CA ALA A 164 3.66 6.48 -5.37
C ALA A 164 2.22 6.07 -5.00
N ALA A 165 2.03 5.41 -3.85
CA ALA A 165 0.71 5.11 -3.32
C ALA A 165 -0.01 6.36 -2.80
N LEU A 166 0.69 7.18 -2.01
CA LEU A 166 0.09 8.37 -1.38
C LEU A 166 -0.35 9.43 -2.39
N VAL A 167 0.12 9.41 -3.64
CA VAL A 167 -0.41 10.32 -4.68
C VAL A 167 -1.68 9.81 -5.36
N LEU A 168 -2.08 8.54 -5.17
CA LEU A 168 -3.29 8.01 -5.80
C LEU A 168 -4.58 8.77 -5.43
N PRO A 169 -4.81 9.22 -4.18
CA PRO A 169 -5.94 10.09 -3.86
C PRO A 169 -5.95 11.43 -4.62
N LEU A 170 -4.83 11.84 -5.22
CA LEU A 170 -4.77 13.03 -6.08
C LEU A 170 -5.32 12.78 -7.48
N ALA A 171 -5.67 11.53 -7.82
CA ALA A 171 -6.18 11.16 -9.13
C ALA A 171 -7.42 11.97 -9.53
N GLY A 172 -7.32 12.68 -10.65
CA GLY A 172 -8.40 13.51 -11.18
C GLY A 172 -8.60 14.85 -10.46
N ILE A 173 -7.69 15.25 -9.55
CA ILE A 173 -7.67 16.59 -8.99
C ILE A 173 -7.13 17.58 -10.06
N PRO A 174 -7.91 18.59 -10.46
CA PRO A 174 -7.46 19.54 -11.48
C PRO A 174 -6.42 20.51 -10.92
N TRP A 175 -5.62 21.11 -11.80
CA TRP A 175 -4.62 22.13 -11.45
C TRP A 175 -5.18 23.27 -10.60
N ARG A 176 -6.43 23.68 -10.79
CA ARG A 176 -7.08 24.71 -9.95
C ARG A 176 -7.12 24.37 -8.46
N ARG A 177 -6.98 23.10 -8.09
CA ARG A 177 -6.99 22.58 -6.71
C ARG A 177 -5.62 22.09 -6.23
N TRP A 178 -4.53 22.48 -6.88
CA TRP A 178 -3.18 22.05 -6.50
C TRP A 178 -2.84 22.34 -5.03
N LYS A 179 -3.34 23.47 -4.46
CA LYS A 179 -3.14 23.82 -3.05
C LYS A 179 -3.75 22.79 -2.09
N GLY A 180 -4.92 22.25 -2.43
CA GLY A 180 -5.56 21.19 -1.64
C GLY A 180 -4.78 19.88 -1.73
N ALA A 181 -4.25 19.55 -2.91
CA ALA A 181 -3.38 18.39 -3.11
C ALA A 181 -2.09 18.51 -2.28
N LEU A 182 -1.46 19.68 -2.28
CA LEU A 182 -0.28 19.97 -1.45
C LEU A 182 -0.61 19.88 0.05
N GLY A 183 -1.71 20.50 0.49
CA GLY A 183 -2.16 20.45 1.89
C GLY A 183 -2.44 19.03 2.37
N TYR A 184 -3.02 18.18 1.51
CA TYR A 184 -3.19 16.75 1.78
C TYR A 184 -1.84 16.06 2.02
N LEU A 185 -0.88 16.20 1.10
CA LEU A 185 0.42 15.54 1.26
C LEU A 185 1.16 16.05 2.50
N LEU A 186 1.14 17.36 2.77
CA LEU A 186 1.73 17.93 3.98
C LEU A 186 1.10 17.33 5.24
N LEU A 187 -0.22 17.27 5.32
CA LEU A 187 -0.93 16.67 6.44
C LEU A 187 -0.59 15.17 6.60
N THR A 188 -0.57 14.43 5.49
CA THR A 188 -0.25 13.00 5.48
C THR A 188 1.17 12.74 5.98
N TYR A 189 2.17 13.44 5.43
CA TYR A 189 3.55 13.26 5.87
C TYR A 189 3.77 13.75 7.30
N LEU A 190 3.19 14.88 7.72
CA LEU A 190 3.26 15.34 9.12
C LEU A 190 2.64 14.34 10.09
N GLY A 191 1.47 13.77 9.76
CA GLY A 191 0.82 12.77 10.61
C GLY A 191 1.59 11.46 10.69
N MET A 192 2.29 11.05 9.62
CA MET A 192 3.19 9.89 9.68
C MET A 192 4.28 10.05 10.74
N PHE A 193 4.85 11.26 10.89
CA PHE A 193 5.85 11.54 11.93
C PHE A 193 5.29 11.38 13.34
N SER A 194 4.02 11.70 13.55
CA SER A 194 3.38 11.57 14.86
C SER A 194 2.97 10.14 15.20
N ILE A 195 2.69 9.29 14.20
CA ILE A 195 2.05 7.98 14.39
C ILE A 195 3.05 6.81 14.19
N TYR A 196 4.16 7.03 13.47
CA TYR A 196 5.10 5.99 13.11
C TYR A 196 6.53 6.31 13.55
N LYS A 197 7.25 5.32 14.08
CA LYS A 197 8.63 5.50 14.57
C LYS A 197 9.63 5.81 13.46
N PHE A 198 9.44 5.28 12.25
CA PHE A 198 10.40 5.41 11.15
C PHE A 198 9.75 5.98 9.88
N PRO A 199 9.21 7.21 9.93
CA PRO A 199 8.24 7.72 8.96
C PRO A 199 8.81 7.99 7.57
N TYR A 200 10.11 8.32 7.46
CA TYR A 200 10.69 8.82 6.22
C TYR A 200 11.97 8.11 5.80
N LYS A 201 12.90 7.88 6.75
CA LYS A 201 14.21 7.26 6.51
C LYS A 201 14.20 5.81 6.98
N SER A 202 13.61 4.92 6.19
CA SER A 202 13.55 3.48 6.46
C SER A 202 13.37 2.68 5.18
N LEU A 203 13.78 1.41 5.20
CA LEU A 203 13.48 0.43 4.15
C LEU A 203 12.34 -0.52 4.60
N TYR A 204 11.74 -0.26 5.76
CA TYR A 204 10.66 -1.10 6.30
C TYR A 204 9.45 -1.12 5.37
N VAL A 205 8.98 -2.33 5.13
CA VAL A 205 7.82 -2.60 4.27
C VAL A 205 6.47 -2.34 4.94
N ASP A 206 6.47 -2.04 6.24
CA ASP A 206 5.29 -1.74 7.07
C ASP A 206 4.46 -0.58 6.51
N LEU A 207 5.12 0.56 6.37
CA LEU A 207 4.54 1.82 5.95
C LEU A 207 3.99 1.75 4.51
N PRO A 208 4.74 1.26 3.50
CA PRO A 208 4.18 1.11 2.17
C PRO A 208 3.02 0.11 2.14
N ALA A 209 3.06 -1.01 2.87
CA ALA A 209 1.92 -1.93 2.91
C ALA A 209 0.63 -1.24 3.39
N ALA A 210 0.71 -0.45 4.48
CA ALA A 210 -0.43 0.34 4.97
C ALA A 210 -0.88 1.41 3.96
N ALA A 211 0.07 2.15 3.37
CA ALA A 211 -0.23 3.21 2.41
C ALA A 211 -0.96 2.66 1.18
N TRP A 212 -0.41 1.62 0.54
CA TRP A 212 -0.98 1.00 -0.66
C TRP A 212 -2.38 0.43 -0.41
N ALA A 213 -2.61 -0.21 0.73
CA ALA A 213 -3.92 -0.72 1.12
C ALA A 213 -4.94 0.41 1.37
N ALA A 214 -4.57 1.42 2.14
CA ALA A 214 -5.47 2.51 2.51
C ALA A 214 -5.87 3.38 1.31
N VAL A 215 -4.92 3.75 0.45
CA VAL A 215 -5.20 4.61 -0.70
C VAL A 215 -6.06 3.90 -1.75
N LEU A 216 -6.05 2.55 -1.78
CA LEU A 216 -6.96 1.77 -2.61
C LEU A 216 -8.41 1.87 -2.11
N CYS A 217 -8.64 1.89 -0.79
CA CYS A 217 -9.95 2.21 -0.22
C CYS A 217 -10.43 3.61 -0.62
N VAL A 218 -9.54 4.62 -0.53
CA VAL A 218 -9.84 6.00 -0.93
C VAL A 218 -10.16 6.09 -2.42
N TRP A 219 -9.34 5.45 -3.26
CA TRP A 219 -9.58 5.38 -4.70
C TRP A 219 -10.94 4.74 -5.00
N TRP A 220 -11.29 3.63 -4.34
CA TRP A 220 -12.58 2.97 -4.51
C TRP A 220 -13.77 3.89 -4.15
N MET A 221 -13.67 4.58 -3.02
CA MET A 221 -14.71 5.52 -2.57
C MET A 221 -14.93 6.67 -3.57
N THR A 222 -13.87 7.12 -4.24
CA THR A 222 -13.84 8.36 -5.01
C THR A 222 -13.97 8.15 -6.53
N ALA A 223 -13.50 7.02 -7.06
CA ALA A 223 -13.58 6.65 -8.47
C ALA A 223 -15.02 6.53 -9.00
N ALA A 224 -15.98 6.26 -8.11
CA ALA A 224 -17.41 6.12 -8.44
C ALA A 224 -18.03 7.38 -9.09
N LYS A 225 -17.42 8.58 -8.96
CA LYS A 225 -17.93 9.82 -9.56
C LYS A 225 -17.76 9.85 -11.09
N ARG A 226 -16.87 9.03 -11.67
CA ARG A 226 -16.48 9.14 -13.10
C ARG A 226 -17.37 8.34 -14.06
N ASP A 227 -17.93 7.21 -13.63
CA ASP A 227 -18.68 6.30 -14.52
C ASP A 227 -20.13 6.69 -14.78
N ARG A 228 -20.79 7.49 -13.94
CA ARG A 228 -22.21 7.87 -14.18
C ARG A 228 -22.40 8.72 -15.45
N ARG A 229 -21.33 9.30 -16.02
CA ARG A 229 -21.37 10.09 -17.26
C ARG A 229 -20.94 9.33 -18.52
N GLN A 230 -20.38 8.13 -18.43
CA GLN A 230 -19.91 7.36 -19.59
C GLN A 230 -20.74 6.07 -19.73
N GLY A 231 -21.86 6.21 -20.44
CA GLY A 231 -22.93 5.21 -20.59
C GLY A 231 -22.60 3.97 -21.44
N MET A 232 -21.44 3.33 -21.26
CA MET A 232 -21.18 2.04 -21.93
C MET A 232 -20.54 0.97 -21.03
N PHE A 233 -19.98 1.34 -19.86
CA PHE A 233 -19.31 0.43 -18.94
C PHE A 233 -19.69 0.66 -17.47
N GLY A 234 -20.96 0.96 -17.19
CA GLY A 234 -21.50 1.24 -15.85
C GLY A 234 -21.60 0.03 -14.90
N GLY A 235 -20.64 -0.89 -14.96
CA GLY A 235 -20.57 -2.10 -14.14
C GLY A 235 -19.49 -2.05 -13.06
N ILE A 236 -19.55 -2.98 -12.13
CA ILE A 236 -18.51 -3.19 -11.10
C ILE A 236 -17.22 -3.75 -11.74
N LEU A 237 -17.35 -4.52 -12.82
CA LEU A 237 -16.25 -5.27 -13.43
C LEU A 237 -15.12 -4.35 -13.95
N PRO A 238 -15.39 -3.25 -14.69
CA PRO A 238 -14.35 -2.30 -15.10
C PRO A 238 -13.64 -1.60 -13.94
N ARG A 239 -14.30 -1.46 -12.78
CA ARG A 239 -13.69 -0.90 -11.56
C ARG A 239 -12.82 -1.90 -10.82
N LEU A 240 -13.09 -3.20 -10.95
CA LEU A 240 -12.30 -4.26 -10.31
C LEU A 240 -10.99 -4.55 -11.06
N ILE A 241 -10.98 -4.39 -12.40
CA ILE A 241 -9.79 -4.55 -13.23
C ILE A 241 -8.59 -3.76 -12.67
N PRO A 242 -8.71 -2.46 -12.34
CA PRO A 242 -7.59 -1.71 -11.78
C PRO A 242 -7.26 -2.01 -10.31
N VAL A 243 -8.12 -2.73 -9.59
CA VAL A 243 -8.00 -2.98 -8.14
C VAL A 243 -7.28 -4.30 -7.86
N ILE A 244 -7.60 -5.34 -8.62
CA ILE A 244 -7.08 -6.70 -8.40
C ILE A 244 -5.54 -6.74 -8.44
N PRO A 245 -4.85 -6.16 -9.44
CA PRO A 245 -3.39 -6.17 -9.46
C PRO A 245 -2.77 -5.49 -8.23
N ILE A 246 -3.38 -4.39 -7.76
CA ILE A 246 -2.90 -3.68 -6.57
C ILE A 246 -3.09 -4.54 -5.32
N LEU A 247 -4.26 -5.19 -5.16
CA LEU A 247 -4.51 -6.10 -4.03
C LEU A 247 -3.50 -7.24 -3.99
N LEU A 248 -3.25 -7.88 -5.13
CA LEU A 248 -2.26 -8.95 -5.25
C LEU A 248 -0.85 -8.44 -4.90
N PHE A 249 -0.50 -7.25 -5.39
CA PHE A 249 0.80 -6.64 -5.11
C PHE A 249 0.99 -6.33 -3.61
N ILE A 250 -0.04 -5.82 -2.91
CA ILE A 250 0.01 -5.57 -1.45
C ILE A 250 0.37 -6.86 -0.68
N THR A 251 -0.17 -8.01 -1.08
CA THR A 251 0.16 -9.30 -0.42
C THR A 251 1.65 -9.64 -0.47
N ARG A 252 2.36 -9.10 -1.46
CA ARG A 252 3.78 -9.35 -1.73
C ARG A 252 4.71 -8.28 -1.16
N ILE A 253 4.20 -7.12 -0.75
CA ILE A 253 4.99 -6.08 -0.08
C ILE A 253 5.46 -6.57 1.30
N LYS A 254 4.59 -7.25 2.04
CA LYS A 254 4.88 -7.79 3.37
C LYS A 254 4.11 -9.08 3.61
N TRP A 255 4.82 -10.18 3.88
CA TRP A 255 4.17 -11.47 4.15
C TRP A 255 3.31 -11.42 5.42
N GLY A 256 2.18 -12.15 5.39
CA GLY A 256 1.18 -12.17 6.46
C GLY A 256 0.41 -10.84 6.62
N ILE A 257 1.11 -9.76 7.00
CA ILE A 257 0.51 -8.44 7.26
C ILE A 257 0.02 -7.77 5.97
N GLY A 258 0.77 -7.82 4.87
CA GLY A 258 0.33 -7.30 3.57
C GLY A 258 -0.88 -8.08 3.06
N LEU A 259 -0.88 -9.40 3.22
CA LEU A 259 -2.06 -10.23 2.92
C LEU A 259 -3.27 -9.80 3.74
N LEU A 260 -3.11 -9.62 5.05
CA LEU A 260 -4.18 -9.19 5.93
C LEU A 260 -4.72 -7.81 5.53
N LEU A 261 -3.84 -6.84 5.26
CA LEU A 261 -4.23 -5.51 4.79
C LEU A 261 -4.96 -5.57 3.45
N ALA A 262 -4.52 -6.43 2.52
CA ALA A 262 -5.24 -6.66 1.26
C ALA A 262 -6.62 -7.27 1.51
N ALA A 263 -6.75 -8.23 2.43
CA ALA A 263 -8.02 -8.84 2.80
C ALA A 263 -8.99 -7.84 3.46
N LEU A 264 -8.50 -7.00 4.37
CA LEU A 264 -9.28 -5.92 4.98
C LEU A 264 -9.75 -4.90 3.94
N THR A 265 -8.86 -4.51 3.02
CA THR A 265 -9.18 -3.60 1.91
C THR A 265 -10.23 -4.20 0.98
N ALA A 266 -10.07 -5.47 0.60
CA ALA A 266 -11.03 -6.21 -0.21
C ALA A 266 -12.39 -6.35 0.51
N GLY A 267 -12.38 -6.63 1.81
CA GLY A 267 -13.58 -6.69 2.64
C GLY A 267 -14.36 -5.39 2.62
N TYR A 268 -13.69 -4.24 2.76
CA TYR A 268 -14.32 -2.94 2.62
C TYR A 268 -14.90 -2.70 1.22
N ILE A 269 -14.15 -3.01 0.17
CA ILE A 269 -14.61 -2.88 -1.23
C ILE A 269 -15.87 -3.72 -1.46
N VAL A 270 -15.91 -4.95 -0.93
CA VAL A 270 -17.06 -5.84 -0.98
C VAL A 270 -18.26 -5.22 -0.26
N ILE A 271 -18.08 -4.71 0.97
CA ILE A 271 -19.14 -4.00 1.71
C ILE A 271 -19.70 -2.84 0.89
N GLU A 272 -18.85 -2.04 0.27
CA GLU A 272 -19.27 -0.92 -0.59
C GLU A 272 -20.05 -1.41 -1.82
N ILE A 273 -19.61 -2.49 -2.47
CA ILE A 273 -20.31 -3.11 -3.60
C ILE A 273 -21.73 -3.54 -3.22
N PHE A 274 -21.87 -4.23 -2.09
CA PHE A 274 -23.17 -4.66 -1.59
C PHE A 274 -24.04 -3.46 -1.24
N ALA A 275 -23.48 -2.48 -0.54
CA ALA A 275 -24.22 -1.34 -0.04
C ALA A 275 -24.57 -0.29 -1.12
N GLU A 276 -23.86 -0.24 -2.25
CA GLU A 276 -24.30 0.50 -3.45
C GLU A 276 -25.49 -0.17 -4.15
N ARG A 277 -25.72 -1.48 -3.92
CA ARG A 277 -26.78 -2.27 -4.56
C ARG A 277 -27.97 -2.58 -3.66
N MET A 278 -27.92 -2.29 -2.36
CA MET A 278 -29.03 -2.45 -1.39
C MET A 278 -30.23 -1.49 -1.59
N ASN A 279 -30.36 -0.85 -2.75
CA ASN A 279 -31.66 -0.38 -3.24
C ASN A 279 -32.45 -1.51 -3.94
N GLU A 280 -31.87 -2.70 -4.11
CA GLU A 280 -32.53 -3.94 -4.53
C GLU A 280 -32.70 -4.90 -3.33
N SER A 281 -33.74 -5.75 -3.34
CA SER A 281 -33.95 -6.70 -2.24
C SER A 281 -32.79 -7.73 -2.15
N PRO A 282 -32.32 -8.08 -0.94
CA PRO A 282 -31.15 -8.96 -0.75
C PRO A 282 -31.26 -10.31 -1.49
N GLY A 283 -32.47 -10.88 -1.57
CA GLY A 283 -32.73 -12.16 -2.22
C GLY A 283 -32.63 -12.13 -3.75
N VAL A 284 -33.00 -11.02 -4.39
CA VAL A 284 -32.91 -10.85 -5.86
C VAL A 284 -31.46 -10.65 -6.28
N PHE A 285 -30.71 -9.86 -5.52
CA PHE A 285 -29.28 -9.68 -5.73
C PHE A 285 -28.51 -11.00 -5.61
N TRP A 286 -28.75 -11.75 -4.53
CA TRP A 286 -28.09 -13.04 -4.32
C TRP A 286 -28.41 -14.02 -5.45
N ARG A 287 -29.68 -14.20 -5.83
CA ARG A 287 -30.05 -15.06 -6.98
C ARG A 287 -29.36 -14.65 -8.29
N ARG A 288 -29.20 -13.35 -8.55
CA ARG A 288 -28.66 -12.84 -9.82
C ARG A 288 -27.14 -12.86 -9.88
N GLN A 289 -26.45 -12.73 -8.75
CA GLN A 289 -25.00 -12.53 -8.72
C GLN A 289 -24.25 -13.60 -7.93
N TRP A 290 -24.90 -14.52 -7.21
CA TRP A 290 -24.21 -15.54 -6.41
C TRP A 290 -23.24 -16.35 -7.27
N LYS A 291 -23.63 -16.72 -8.50
CA LYS A 291 -22.74 -17.43 -9.43
C LYS A 291 -21.47 -16.63 -9.71
N ARG A 292 -21.58 -15.30 -9.89
CA ARG A 292 -20.45 -14.41 -10.17
C ARG A 292 -19.59 -14.16 -8.93
N ILE A 293 -20.21 -14.00 -7.76
CA ILE A 293 -19.49 -13.84 -6.48
C ILE A 293 -18.77 -15.12 -6.14
N VAL A 294 -19.42 -16.28 -6.29
CA VAL A 294 -18.78 -17.60 -6.10
C VAL A 294 -17.65 -17.78 -7.10
N ILE A 295 -17.80 -17.40 -8.38
CA ILE A 295 -16.70 -17.47 -9.35
C ILE A 295 -15.55 -16.54 -8.94
N VAL A 296 -15.81 -15.28 -8.57
CA VAL A 296 -14.75 -14.34 -8.16
C VAL A 296 -14.07 -14.80 -6.87
N SER A 297 -14.84 -15.23 -5.87
CA SER A 297 -14.32 -15.79 -4.64
C SER A 297 -13.56 -17.08 -4.89
N ALA A 298 -14.02 -17.97 -5.77
CA ALA A 298 -13.31 -19.18 -6.16
C ALA A 298 -12.00 -18.84 -6.90
N VAL A 299 -12.01 -17.87 -7.81
CA VAL A 299 -10.79 -17.37 -8.47
C VAL A 299 -9.83 -16.77 -7.45
N LEU A 300 -10.31 -16.00 -6.47
CA LEU A 300 -9.47 -15.44 -5.41
C LEU A 300 -8.92 -16.53 -4.48
N ILE A 301 -9.72 -17.53 -4.11
CA ILE A 301 -9.30 -18.66 -3.28
C ILE A 301 -8.32 -19.56 -4.03
N VAL A 302 -8.56 -19.82 -5.32
CA VAL A 302 -7.64 -20.59 -6.18
C VAL A 302 -6.36 -19.80 -6.42
N ALA A 303 -6.43 -18.51 -6.73
CA ALA A 303 -5.25 -17.65 -6.87
C ALA A 303 -4.46 -17.60 -5.55
N PHE A 304 -5.16 -17.49 -4.42
CA PHE A 304 -4.56 -17.56 -3.09
C PHE A 304 -3.91 -18.93 -2.82
N GLY A 305 -4.59 -20.03 -3.15
CA GLY A 305 -4.07 -21.39 -3.01
C GLY A 305 -2.88 -21.66 -3.93
N ILE A 306 -2.88 -21.13 -5.15
CA ILE A 306 -1.75 -21.19 -6.08
C ILE A 306 -0.59 -20.36 -5.54
N LEU A 307 -0.84 -19.13 -5.08
CA LEU A 307 0.19 -18.29 -4.44
C LEU A 307 0.77 -18.98 -3.21
N TRP A 308 -0.07 -19.58 -2.37
CA TRP A 308 0.36 -20.37 -1.22
C TRP A 308 1.17 -21.60 -1.63
N ALA A 309 0.74 -22.33 -2.67
CA ALA A 309 1.44 -23.52 -3.16
C ALA A 309 2.80 -23.18 -3.80
N ILE A 310 2.90 -22.04 -4.49
CA ILE A 310 4.14 -21.56 -5.11
C ILE A 310 5.10 -21.00 -4.06
N LEU A 311 4.59 -20.26 -3.07
CA LEU A 311 5.41 -19.53 -2.10
C LEU A 311 5.63 -20.32 -0.79
N GLY A 312 4.87 -21.39 -0.55
CA GLY A 312 5.06 -22.35 0.55
C GLY A 312 5.05 -21.71 1.94
N SER A 313 5.90 -22.24 2.84
CA SER A 313 6.16 -21.70 4.18
C SER A 313 6.78 -20.30 4.18
N SER A 314 7.27 -19.84 3.02
CA SER A 314 7.73 -18.46 2.83
C SER A 314 6.54 -17.49 2.72
N PHE A 315 5.32 -17.93 2.46
CA PHE A 315 4.17 -17.03 2.32
C PHE A 315 3.59 -16.56 3.67
N VAL A 316 3.61 -17.45 4.67
CA VAL A 316 3.32 -17.16 6.08
C VAL A 316 4.31 -17.97 6.91
N PRO A 317 5.34 -17.35 7.49
CA PRO A 317 6.35 -18.04 8.29
C PRO A 317 5.80 -18.38 9.69
N ALA A 318 4.73 -19.18 9.74
CA ALA A 318 4.10 -19.64 10.96
C ALA A 318 4.02 -21.17 10.93
N SER A 319 4.53 -21.83 11.96
CA SER A 319 4.35 -23.27 12.12
C SER A 319 2.89 -23.57 12.46
N MET A 320 2.32 -24.65 11.90
CA MET A 320 0.95 -25.07 12.23
C MET A 320 0.78 -25.35 13.72
N SER A 321 1.83 -25.86 14.39
CA SER A 321 1.88 -26.01 15.84
C SER A 321 1.80 -24.68 16.58
N GLY A 322 2.55 -23.66 16.14
CA GLY A 322 2.50 -22.31 16.72
C GLY A 322 1.16 -21.60 16.49
N ILE A 323 0.50 -21.84 15.34
CA ILE A 323 -0.85 -21.33 15.09
C ILE A 323 -1.85 -22.02 16.04
N ALA A 324 -1.80 -23.34 16.17
CA ALA A 324 -2.68 -24.09 17.08
C ALA A 324 -2.46 -23.66 18.54
N GLU A 325 -1.22 -23.46 18.96
CA GLU A 325 -0.84 -22.93 20.27
C GLU A 325 -1.46 -21.54 20.51
N ALA A 326 -1.35 -20.63 19.53
CA ALA A 326 -1.94 -19.29 19.63
C ALA A 326 -3.47 -19.34 19.77
N LEU A 327 -4.14 -20.15 18.95
CA LEU A 327 -5.60 -20.26 18.92
C LEU A 327 -6.19 -20.93 20.16
N THR A 328 -5.47 -21.91 20.74
CA THR A 328 -5.89 -22.61 21.96
C THR A 328 -5.44 -21.92 23.24
N VAL A 329 -4.54 -20.94 23.14
CA VAL A 329 -3.91 -20.26 24.29
C VAL A 329 -3.38 -21.26 25.32
N SER A 330 -2.81 -22.37 24.83
CA SER A 330 -2.50 -23.54 25.64
C SER A 330 -1.14 -23.46 26.34
N SER A 331 -0.22 -22.63 25.83
CA SER A 331 1.12 -22.45 26.41
C SER A 331 1.23 -21.18 27.26
N GLU A 332 2.23 -21.16 28.13
CA GLU A 332 2.62 -19.96 28.87
C GLU A 332 3.01 -18.81 27.92
N LYS A 333 3.77 -19.12 26.85
CA LYS A 333 4.16 -18.15 25.82
C LYS A 333 2.92 -17.46 25.23
N ALA A 334 1.91 -18.24 24.84
CA ALA A 334 0.68 -17.73 24.26
C ALA A 334 -0.09 -16.84 25.24
N ARG A 335 -0.25 -17.30 26.50
CA ARG A 335 -0.96 -16.53 27.54
C ARG A 335 -0.30 -15.18 27.83
N LEU A 336 1.02 -15.19 28.07
CA LEU A 336 1.77 -13.96 28.38
C LEU A 336 1.86 -13.01 27.18
N THR A 337 1.97 -13.55 25.96
CA THR A 337 1.96 -12.75 24.74
C THR A 337 0.60 -12.06 24.56
N LEU A 338 -0.51 -12.77 24.81
CA LEU A 338 -1.85 -12.20 24.73
C LEU A 338 -2.03 -11.07 25.74
N GLU A 339 -1.68 -11.31 27.00
CA GLU A 339 -1.76 -10.32 28.07
C GLU A 339 -0.95 -9.06 27.74
N THR A 340 0.31 -9.25 27.32
CA THR A 340 1.20 -8.13 26.98
C THR A 340 0.73 -7.37 25.75
N LEU A 341 0.19 -8.05 24.73
CA LEU A 341 -0.40 -7.38 23.58
C LEU A 341 -1.61 -6.54 23.97
N LEU A 342 -2.51 -7.08 24.79
CA LEU A 342 -3.66 -6.33 25.29
C LEU A 342 -3.23 -5.10 26.08
N GLN A 343 -2.26 -5.22 26.99
CA GLN A 343 -1.69 -4.08 27.72
C GLN A 343 -1.09 -3.04 26.75
N ASN A 344 -0.33 -3.49 25.76
CA ASN A 344 0.31 -2.60 24.78
C ASN A 344 -0.69 -1.79 23.94
N LEU A 345 -1.91 -2.28 23.70
CA LEU A 345 -2.94 -1.53 23.01
C LEU A 345 -3.31 -0.22 23.76
N PHE A 346 -3.21 -0.22 25.09
CA PHE A 346 -3.58 0.90 25.95
C PHE A 346 -2.39 1.68 26.50
N GLN A 347 -1.23 1.04 26.69
CA GLN A 347 -0.13 1.59 27.48
C GLN A 347 1.16 1.83 26.69
N LYS A 348 1.34 1.23 25.52
CA LYS A 348 2.59 1.39 24.74
C LYS A 348 2.41 2.47 23.69
N SER A 349 3.24 3.52 23.76
CA SER A 349 3.15 4.62 22.81
C SER A 349 3.61 4.19 21.41
N LEU A 350 2.91 4.67 20.39
CA LEU A 350 3.19 4.45 18.97
C LEU A 350 4.38 5.29 18.46
N THR A 351 4.70 6.38 19.16
CA THR A 351 5.81 7.28 18.81
C THR A 351 6.91 7.22 19.86
N THR A 352 8.13 7.52 19.44
CA THR A 352 9.28 7.68 20.34
C THR A 352 9.35 9.09 20.93
N HIS A 353 8.46 10.00 20.52
CA HIS A 353 8.49 11.37 21.01
C HIS A 353 7.98 11.42 22.47
N PRO A 354 8.80 11.85 23.45
CA PRO A 354 8.48 11.73 24.87
C PRO A 354 7.23 12.52 25.28
N ASN A 355 6.95 13.62 24.56
CA ASN A 355 5.82 14.52 24.84
C ASN A 355 4.52 14.12 24.13
N MET A 356 4.50 13.07 23.30
CA MET A 356 3.31 12.63 22.58
C MET A 356 3.00 11.18 22.91
N ARG A 357 2.22 10.93 23.95
CA ARG A 357 1.81 9.56 24.31
C ARG A 357 0.56 9.15 23.53
N LEU A 358 0.74 8.85 22.25
CA LEU A 358 -0.33 8.26 21.42
C LEU A 358 -0.32 6.75 21.59
N TYR A 359 -1.40 6.19 22.12
CA TYR A 359 -1.61 4.75 22.23
C TYR A 359 -2.53 4.25 21.11
N THR A 360 -2.50 2.94 20.84
CA THR A 360 -3.28 2.34 19.74
C THR A 360 -4.77 2.62 19.88
N VAL A 361 -5.38 2.28 21.02
CA VAL A 361 -6.83 2.45 21.23
C VAL A 361 -7.25 3.91 21.14
N HIS A 362 -6.50 4.80 21.81
CA HIS A 362 -6.76 6.23 21.77
C HIS A 362 -6.68 6.80 20.34
N SER A 363 -5.70 6.36 19.57
CA SER A 363 -5.53 6.78 18.17
C SER A 363 -6.68 6.26 17.29
N VAL A 364 -7.12 5.01 17.51
CA VAL A 364 -8.26 4.43 16.78
C VAL A 364 -9.55 5.18 17.08
N ILE A 365 -9.85 5.46 18.35
CA ILE A 365 -11.03 6.25 18.75
C ILE A 365 -10.97 7.64 18.11
N LEU A 366 -9.82 8.32 18.19
CA LEU A 366 -9.63 9.64 17.58
C LEU A 366 -9.87 9.59 16.07
N LEU A 367 -9.32 8.61 15.36
CA LEU A 367 -9.52 8.44 13.92
C LEU A 367 -10.99 8.20 13.56
N ILE A 368 -11.73 7.41 14.34
CA ILE A 368 -13.17 7.19 14.13
C ILE A 368 -13.94 8.50 14.29
N VAL A 369 -13.66 9.26 15.36
CA VAL A 369 -14.29 10.56 15.59
C VAL A 369 -13.99 11.52 14.43
N LEU A 370 -12.73 11.60 14.00
CA LEU A 370 -12.33 12.45 12.88
C LEU A 370 -12.95 12.02 11.54
N LEU A 371 -13.11 10.71 11.30
CA LEU A 371 -13.82 10.18 10.14
C LEU A 371 -15.30 10.59 10.17
N LEU A 372 -15.97 10.44 11.31
CA LEU A 372 -17.36 10.85 11.48
C LEU A 372 -17.55 12.36 11.34
N LEU A 373 -16.64 13.16 11.89
CA LEU A 373 -16.62 14.62 11.68
C LEU A 373 -16.40 14.97 10.21
N THR A 374 -15.51 14.26 9.51
CA THR A 374 -15.31 14.44 8.07
C THR A 374 -16.56 14.06 7.28
N ALA A 375 -17.29 13.03 7.69
CA ALA A 375 -18.56 12.64 7.08
C ALA A 375 -19.65 13.69 7.32
N TYR A 376 -19.69 14.28 8.53
CA TYR A 376 -20.68 15.28 8.95
C TYR A 376 -20.46 16.64 8.27
N LEU A 377 -19.22 17.13 8.27
CA LEU A 377 -18.86 18.44 7.69
C LEU A 377 -18.62 18.38 6.17
N GLY A 378 -18.33 17.17 5.66
CA GLY A 378 -17.98 16.95 4.27
C GLY A 378 -19.17 16.91 3.32
N ARG A 379 -18.86 16.64 2.05
CA ARG A 379 -19.89 16.46 1.02
C ARG A 379 -20.77 15.23 1.30
N ALA A 380 -22.09 15.41 1.22
CA ALA A 380 -23.08 14.35 1.38
C ALA A 380 -22.86 13.10 0.50
N VAL A 381 -22.26 13.27 -0.69
CA VAL A 381 -21.95 12.16 -1.61
C VAL A 381 -20.97 11.14 -1.00
N TYR A 382 -20.06 11.56 -0.13
CA TYR A 382 -19.08 10.69 0.51
C TYR A 382 -19.48 10.27 1.93
N GLN A 383 -20.42 10.98 2.55
CA GLN A 383 -20.85 10.76 3.94
C GLN A 383 -21.13 9.28 4.25
N LYS A 384 -22.00 8.62 3.45
CA LYS A 384 -22.35 7.21 3.68
C LYS A 384 -21.13 6.27 3.57
N LYS A 385 -20.22 6.53 2.63
CA LYS A 385 -19.01 5.71 2.43
C LYS A 385 -18.06 5.84 3.60
N ILE A 386 -17.85 7.08 4.08
CA ILE A 386 -17.01 7.38 5.23
C ILE A 386 -17.61 6.77 6.50
N CYS A 387 -18.91 6.90 6.74
CA CYS A 387 -19.56 6.27 7.90
C CYS A 387 -19.45 4.74 7.88
N ARG A 388 -19.60 4.10 6.71
CA ARG A 388 -19.41 2.65 6.56
C ARG A 388 -17.97 2.25 6.87
N PHE A 389 -16.97 2.99 6.37
CA PHE A 389 -15.57 2.74 6.71
C PHE A 389 -15.32 2.94 8.21
N ALA A 390 -15.84 4.01 8.82
CA ALA A 390 -15.69 4.28 10.25
C ALA A 390 -16.29 3.17 11.12
N ALA A 391 -17.42 2.58 10.70
CA ALA A 391 -18.02 1.41 11.37
C ALA A 391 -17.23 0.11 11.14
N TYR A 392 -16.60 -0.04 9.96
CA TYR A 392 -15.78 -1.21 9.63
C TYR A 392 -14.38 -1.18 10.24
N TYR A 393 -13.83 0.01 10.50
CA TYR A 393 -12.46 0.19 10.96
C TYR A 393 -12.16 -0.49 12.33
N PRO A 394 -13.03 -0.45 13.35
CA PRO A 394 -12.85 -1.23 14.58
C PRO A 394 -12.67 -2.74 14.32
N VAL A 395 -13.42 -3.30 13.38
CA VAL A 395 -13.31 -4.71 12.98
C VAL A 395 -11.95 -4.98 12.35
N CYS A 396 -11.45 -4.05 11.52
CA CYS A 396 -10.10 -4.13 10.96
C CYS A 396 -9.03 -4.14 12.06
N VAL A 397 -9.16 -3.27 13.07
CA VAL A 397 -8.23 -3.17 14.18
C VAL A 397 -8.20 -4.45 15.01
N ALA A 398 -9.38 -5.00 15.33
CA ALA A 398 -9.49 -6.25 16.08
C ALA A 398 -8.89 -7.44 15.30
N ALA A 399 -9.22 -7.56 14.01
CA ALA A 399 -8.66 -8.60 13.14
C ALA A 399 -7.14 -8.47 12.99
N TYR A 400 -6.63 -7.23 12.86
CA TYR A 400 -5.21 -6.96 12.79
C TYR A 400 -4.48 -7.32 14.09
N ALA A 401 -5.02 -6.95 15.24
CA ALA A 401 -4.46 -7.30 16.54
C ALA A 401 -4.44 -8.82 16.77
N ALA A 402 -5.51 -9.52 16.39
CA ALA A 402 -5.59 -10.98 16.47
C ALA A 402 -4.55 -11.67 15.57
N ALA A 403 -4.39 -11.21 14.34
CA ALA A 403 -3.37 -11.74 13.44
C ALA A 403 -1.95 -11.46 13.96
N LEU A 404 -1.71 -10.26 14.50
CA LEU A 404 -0.43 -9.90 15.10
C LEU A 404 -0.10 -10.79 16.30
N TYR A 405 -1.09 -11.07 17.16
CA TYR A 405 -0.95 -12.03 18.26
C TYR A 405 -0.52 -13.42 17.74
N VAL A 406 -1.24 -13.95 16.75
CA VAL A 406 -0.91 -15.25 16.14
C VAL A 406 0.51 -15.24 15.58
N SER A 407 0.92 -14.18 14.87
CA SER A 407 2.29 -14.04 14.37
C SER A 407 3.32 -14.01 15.49
N TYR A 408 3.07 -13.28 16.58
CA TYR A 408 4.00 -13.26 17.73
C TYR A 408 4.17 -14.65 18.35
N VAL A 409 3.10 -15.40 18.55
CA VAL A 409 3.20 -16.75 19.14
C VAL A 409 3.87 -17.74 18.17
N SER A 410 3.50 -17.70 16.89
CA SER A 410 3.91 -18.72 15.92
C SER A 410 5.25 -18.49 15.22
N THR A 411 5.73 -17.24 15.15
CA THR A 411 6.94 -16.89 14.37
C THR A 411 8.09 -16.40 15.25
N PHE A 412 7.80 -15.63 16.30
CA PHE A 412 8.85 -14.98 17.10
C PHE A 412 9.41 -15.89 18.19
N SER A 413 10.64 -15.62 18.62
CA SER A 413 11.25 -16.27 19.77
C SER A 413 10.46 -15.99 21.06
N TYR A 414 10.57 -16.86 22.07
CA TYR A 414 9.82 -16.71 23.32
C TYR A 414 9.94 -15.30 23.93
N GLU A 415 11.17 -14.79 24.03
CA GLU A 415 11.44 -13.47 24.60
C GLU A 415 10.82 -12.32 23.78
N GLU A 416 10.92 -12.39 22.45
CA GLU A 416 10.34 -11.37 21.58
C GLU A 416 8.81 -11.37 21.61
N SER A 417 8.20 -12.56 21.68
CA SER A 417 6.75 -12.75 21.79
C SER A 417 6.21 -12.17 23.08
N VAL A 418 6.73 -12.65 24.22
CA VAL A 418 6.21 -12.29 25.55
C VAL A 418 6.43 -10.80 25.82
N ARG A 419 7.61 -10.24 25.48
CA ARG A 419 7.86 -8.79 25.66
C ARG A 419 7.16 -7.93 24.62
N ASN A 420 6.71 -8.53 23.53
CA ASN A 420 6.13 -7.84 22.39
C ASN A 420 7.03 -6.63 21.98
N ALA A 421 8.32 -6.94 21.81
CA ALA A 421 9.43 -5.97 21.80
C ALA A 421 9.24 -4.87 20.72
N THR A 422 8.58 -5.22 19.61
CA THR A 422 8.28 -4.34 18.47
C THR A 422 6.78 -4.10 18.24
N GLY A 423 5.91 -4.43 19.21
CA GLY A 423 4.45 -4.37 19.03
C GLY A 423 3.91 -3.03 18.62
N TYR A 424 4.46 -1.96 19.19
CA TYR A 424 4.08 -0.59 18.85
C TYR A 424 4.31 -0.26 17.37
N ARG A 425 5.42 -0.76 16.77
CA ARG A 425 5.69 -0.60 15.33
C ARG A 425 4.61 -1.30 14.53
N TYR A 426 4.27 -2.54 14.85
CA TYR A 426 3.27 -3.28 14.08
C TYR A 426 1.85 -2.76 14.31
N LEU A 427 1.50 -2.32 15.51
CA LEU A 427 0.21 -1.70 15.82
C LEU A 427 0.05 -0.33 15.13
N SER A 428 1.13 0.43 14.95
CA SER A 428 1.07 1.69 14.22
C SER A 428 0.67 1.52 12.74
N VAL A 429 0.90 0.34 12.14
CA VAL A 429 0.51 0.04 10.74
C VAL A 429 -1.00 0.14 10.54
N ILE A 430 -1.81 -0.42 11.44
CA ILE A 430 -3.27 -0.34 11.31
C ILE A 430 -3.80 1.06 11.63
N VAL A 431 -3.11 1.82 12.48
CA VAL A 431 -3.41 3.24 12.75
C VAL A 431 -3.10 4.08 11.51
N LEU A 432 -1.94 3.87 10.88
CA LEU A 432 -1.56 4.51 9.62
C LEU A 432 -2.56 4.18 8.50
N TYR A 433 -3.01 2.93 8.39
CA TYR A 433 -4.04 2.54 7.43
C TYR A 433 -5.31 3.39 7.58
N GLY A 434 -5.84 3.52 8.80
CA GLY A 434 -7.00 4.38 9.06
C GLY A 434 -6.71 5.87 8.82
N PHE A 435 -5.53 6.35 9.20
CA PHE A 435 -5.09 7.74 9.00
C PHE A 435 -4.97 8.13 7.52
N PHE A 436 -4.43 7.24 6.68
CA PHE A 436 -4.35 7.46 5.23
C PHE A 436 -5.74 7.48 4.58
N VAL A 437 -6.66 6.63 5.03
CA VAL A 437 -8.05 6.70 4.59
C VAL A 437 -8.68 8.04 5.00
N LEU A 438 -8.52 8.46 6.26
CA LEU A 438 -9.03 9.73 6.75
C LEU A 438 -8.52 10.92 5.93
N THR A 439 -7.19 11.06 5.79
CA THR A 439 -6.58 12.19 5.08
C THR A 439 -6.97 12.23 3.60
N GLY A 440 -7.00 11.06 2.94
CA GLY A 440 -7.50 10.95 1.56
C GLY A 440 -8.97 11.35 1.43
N MET A 441 -9.82 10.95 2.37
CA MET A 441 -11.24 11.35 2.35
C MET A 441 -11.44 12.83 2.68
N MET A 442 -10.65 13.43 3.57
CA MET A 442 -10.69 14.87 3.85
C MET A 442 -10.42 15.70 2.58
N LEU A 443 -9.43 15.31 1.77
CA LEU A 443 -9.13 15.96 0.49
C LEU A 443 -10.37 16.03 -0.42
N HIS A 444 -11.10 14.92 -0.57
CA HIS A 444 -12.26 14.87 -1.45
C HIS A 444 -13.53 15.45 -0.84
N SER A 445 -13.70 15.34 0.48
CA SER A 445 -14.86 15.84 1.21
C SER A 445 -14.89 17.36 1.33
N PHE A 446 -13.73 18.01 1.46
CA PHE A 446 -13.64 19.47 1.65
C PHE A 446 -13.19 20.24 0.41
N GLY A 447 -12.82 19.57 -0.68
CA GLY A 447 -12.55 20.25 -1.95
C GLY A 447 -13.77 21.09 -2.36
N THR A 448 -13.61 22.37 -2.66
CA THR A 448 -14.72 23.27 -3.03
C THR A 448 -14.99 23.21 -4.53
N GLU A 449 -16.16 22.71 -4.96
CA GLU A 449 -16.75 23.02 -6.28
C GLU A 449 -17.66 24.23 -6.10
N ARG A 450 -17.09 25.39 -5.74
CA ARG A 450 -17.78 26.65 -6.02
C ARG A 450 -17.60 26.95 -7.50
N GLY A 451 -18.60 26.62 -8.31
CA GLY A 451 -18.67 27.08 -9.71
C GLY A 451 -18.94 25.98 -10.73
N LEU A 452 -20.13 25.37 -10.68
CA LEU A 452 -20.78 24.77 -11.87
C LEU A 452 -22.32 24.86 -11.77
N HIS A 453 -22.83 25.90 -11.08
CA HIS A 453 -24.25 26.26 -11.07
C HIS A 453 -24.56 27.54 -11.85
N ARG A 454 -23.64 28.01 -12.71
CA ARG A 454 -23.91 29.10 -13.66
C ARG A 454 -23.12 28.89 -14.96
N SER A 455 -23.76 28.23 -15.92
CA SER A 455 -23.78 28.58 -17.35
C SER A 455 -24.73 27.61 -18.04
#